data_AF-A0A4R1SAG0-F1
#
_entry.id   AF-A0A4R1SAG0-F1
#
_cell.length_a   1.000
_cell.length_b   1.000
_cell.length_c   1.000
_cell.angle_alpha   90.00
_cell.angle_beta   90.00
_cell.angle_gamma   90.00
#
_symmetry.space_group_name_H-M   'P 1'
#
loop_
_entity.id
_entity.type
_entity.pdbx_description
1 polymer ?
#
loop_
_entity_poly.entity_id
_entity_poly.type
_entity_poly.pdbx_seq_one_letter_code
_entity_poly.pdbx_strand_id
1 'polypeptide(L)'
;MSIIDFFAWIVLIVLVLSTVAVIVFLAMLPGMIAKKRNHPWAQAVTVGGWVTLFLGLALWPLVLIWAYVDVPRPSKSEVAS
;
A
#
# COMPACT_ATOMS: atom_id res chain seq x y z
N MET A 1 29.60 17.00 22.81
CA MET A 1 28.62 15.93 22.53
C MET A 1 28.92 14.78 23.46
N SER A 2 28.00 14.52 24.40
CA SER A 2 28.08 13.45 25.38
C SER A 2 27.80 12.08 24.72
N ILE A 3 28.16 10.98 25.39
CA ILE A 3 27.82 9.61 24.95
C ILE A 3 26.29 9.44 24.80
N ILE A 4 25.51 10.13 25.63
CA ILE A 4 24.04 10.12 25.57
C ILE A 4 23.56 10.79 24.28
N ASP A 5 24.23 11.85 23.82
CA ASP A 5 23.87 12.54 22.58
C ASP A 5 24.07 11.59 21.38
N PHE A 6 25.20 10.88 21.33
CA PHE A 6 25.46 9.88 20.28
C PHE A 6 24.44 8.74 20.31
N PHE A 7 24.11 8.24 21.50
CA PHE A 7 23.08 7.21 21.67
C PHE A 7 21.70 7.70 21.20
N ALA A 8 21.30 8.91 21.59
CA ALA A 8 20.05 9.52 21.17
C ALA A 8 19.96 9.67 19.65
N TRP A 9 21.04 10.07 18.98
CA TRP A 9 21.10 10.14 17.51
C TRP A 9 20.89 8.78 16.85
N ILE A 10 21.51 7.72 17.35
CA ILE A 10 21.33 6.36 16.83
C ILE A 10 19.86 5.94 16.95
N VAL A 11 19.27 6.12 18.14
CA VAL A 11 17.86 5.79 18.38
C VAL A 11 16.94 6.60 17.47
N LEU A 12 17.21 7.89 17.30
CA LEU A 12 16.45 8.77 16.42
C LEU A 12 16.50 8.30 14.97
N ILE A 13 17.68 7.92 14.47
CA ILE A 13 17.84 7.39 13.10
C ILE A 13 17.05 6.10 12.94
N VAL A 14 17.17 5.15 13.88
CA VAL A 14 16.42 3.89 13.84
C VAL A 14 14.91 4.14 13.88
N LEU A 15 14.45 5.08 14.71
CA LEU A 15 13.05 5.46 14.80
C LEU A 15 12.53 6.03 13.48
N VAL A 16 13.29 6.91 12.83
CA VAL A 16 12.93 7.47 11.52
C VAL A 16 12.88 6.38 10.45
N LEU A 17 13.92 5.54 10.37
CA LEU A 17 14.00 4.45 9.38
C LEU A 17 12.85 3.44 9.55
N SER A 18 12.57 3.02 10.78
CA SER A 18 11.47 2.10 11.09
C SER A 18 10.10 2.72 10.76
N THR A 19 9.90 4.00 11.07
CA THR A 19 8.67 4.73 10.73
C THR A 19 8.45 4.77 9.21
N VAL A 20 9.49 5.14 8.45
CA VAL A 20 9.43 5.15 6.98
C VAL A 20 9.15 3.75 6.42
N ALA A 21 9.80 2.72 6.97
CA ALA A 21 9.58 1.34 6.54
C ALA A 21 8.11 0.90 6.74
N VAL A 22 7.50 1.24 7.88
CA VAL A 22 6.08 0.94 8.16
C VAL A 22 5.15 1.68 7.18
N ILE A 23 5.41 2.95 6.91
CA ILE A 23 4.62 3.75 5.96
C ILE A 23 4.71 3.16 4.55
N VAL A 24 5.91 2.85 4.07
CA VAL A 24 6.11 2.24 2.75
C VAL A 24 5.40 0.88 2.66
N PHE A 25 5.50 0.06 3.71
CA PHE A 25 4.82 -1.22 3.76
C PHE A 25 3.30 -1.06 3.67
N LEU A 26 2.72 -0.14 4.44
CA LEU A 26 1.29 0.17 4.36
C LEU A 26 0.89 0.69 2.98
N ALA A 27 1.67 1.56 2.35
CA ALA A 27 1.36 2.08 1.01
C ALA A 27 1.30 0.97 -0.05
N MET A 28 2.17 -0.04 0.07
CA MET A 28 2.29 -1.12 -0.91
C MET A 28 1.26 -2.24 -0.74
N LEU A 29 0.70 -2.43 0.46
CA LEU A 29 -0.22 -3.52 0.79
C LEU A 29 -1.40 -3.66 -0.19
N PRO A 30 -2.18 -2.61 -0.52
CA PRO A 30 -3.34 -2.73 -1.42
C PRO A 30 -2.93 -3.20 -2.81
N GLY A 31 -1.84 -2.64 -3.35
CA GLY A 31 -1.31 -3.01 -4.66
C GLY A 31 -0.79 -4.45 -4.70
N MET A 32 -0.11 -4.90 -3.65
CA MET A 32 0.35 -6.28 -3.53
C MET A 32 -0.81 -7.28 -3.48
N ILE A 33 -1.87 -6.97 -2.73
CA ILE A 33 -3.07 -7.80 -2.64
C ILE A 33 -3.78 -7.86 -4.00
N ALA A 34 -3.96 -6.72 -4.65
CA ALA A 34 -4.57 -6.65 -5.99
C ALA A 34 -3.81 -7.47 -7.02
N LYS A 35 -2.47 -7.43 -7.02
CA LYS A 35 -1.62 -8.25 -7.89
C LYS A 35 -1.79 -9.75 -7.59
N LYS A 36 -1.75 -10.14 -6.32
CA LYS A 36 -1.93 -11.55 -5.91
C LYS A 36 -3.30 -12.11 -6.31
N ARG A 37 -4.33 -11.27 -6.33
CA ARG A 37 -5.71 -11.66 -6.70
C ARG A 37 -6.01 -11.56 -8.20
N ASN A 38 -5.04 -11.18 -9.04
CA ASN A 38 -5.27 -10.91 -10.47
C ASN A 38 -6.38 -9.85 -10.71
N HIS A 39 -6.38 -8.79 -9.91
CA HIS A 39 -7.31 -7.68 -10.06
C HIS A 39 -7.04 -6.93 -11.40
N PRO A 40 -8.07 -6.61 -12.21
CA PRO A 40 -7.87 -5.99 -13.53
C PRO A 40 -7.17 -4.63 -13.47
N TRP A 41 -7.34 -3.90 -12.35
CA TRP A 41 -6.79 -2.56 -12.16
C TRP A 41 -5.69 -2.51 -11.11
N ALA A 42 -4.84 -3.55 -11.00
CA ALA A 42 -3.83 -3.64 -9.94
C ALA A 42 -2.87 -2.44 -9.86
N GLN A 43 -2.56 -1.79 -10.99
CA GLN A 43 -1.75 -0.57 -11.00
C GLN A 43 -2.48 0.62 -10.35
N ALA A 44 -3.77 0.79 -10.64
CA ALA A 44 -4.59 1.85 -10.05
C ALA A 44 -4.73 1.66 -8.53
N VAL A 45 -4.92 0.42 -8.05
CA VAL A 45 -4.94 0.11 -6.61
C VAL A 45 -3.58 0.43 -5.97
N THR A 46 -2.47 0.13 -6.68
CA THR A 46 -1.12 0.45 -6.18
C THR A 46 -0.95 1.97 -6.02
N VAL A 47 -1.26 2.76 -7.05
CA VAL A 47 -1.16 4.22 -6.99
C VAL A 47 -2.12 4.78 -5.93
N GLY A 48 -3.35 4.25 -5.86
CA GLY A 48 -4.32 4.61 -4.85
C GLY A 48 -3.80 4.39 -3.43
N GLY A 49 -3.10 3.28 -3.17
CA GLY A 49 -2.50 2.98 -1.87
C GLY A 49 -1.46 4.03 -1.45
N TRP A 50 -0.61 4.47 -2.37
CA TRP A 50 0.35 5.55 -2.13
C TRP A 50 -0.34 6.90 -1.92
N VAL A 51 -1.22 7.30 -2.84
CA VAL A 51 -1.88 8.62 -2.82
C VAL A 51 -2.76 8.78 -1.59
N THR A 52 -3.57 7.77 -1.25
CA THR A 52 -4.47 7.84 -0.11
C THR A 52 -3.75 7.76 1.23
N LEU A 53 -2.59 7.10 1.32
CA LEU A 53 -1.81 7.12 2.56
C LEU A 53 -1.27 8.51 2.88
N PHE A 54 -0.86 9.29 1.87
CA PHE A 54 -0.32 10.64 2.05
C PHE A 54 -1.38 11.74 2.12
N LEU A 55 -2.43 11.66 1.31
CA LEU A 55 -3.43 12.73 1.18
C LEU A 55 -4.73 12.46 1.94
N GLY A 56 -5.02 11.19 2.20
CA GLY A 56 -6.37 10.75 2.55
C GLY A 56 -6.50 9.96 3.84
N LEU A 57 -5.42 9.43 4.43
CA LEU A 57 -5.29 8.51 5.58
C LEU A 57 -6.52 7.61 5.85
N ALA A 58 -7.64 8.19 6.26
CA ALA A 58 -8.97 7.59 6.28
C ALA A 58 -9.45 6.96 4.94
N LEU A 59 -8.97 7.41 3.79
CA LEU A 59 -9.31 6.83 2.48
C LEU A 59 -8.48 5.58 2.13
N TRP A 60 -7.39 5.32 2.85
CA TRP A 60 -6.52 4.18 2.58
C TRP A 60 -7.24 2.82 2.75
N PRO A 61 -8.06 2.59 3.79
CA PRO A 61 -8.87 1.38 3.91
C PRO A 61 -9.85 1.18 2.75
N LEU A 62 -10.33 2.25 2.10
CA LEU A 62 -11.22 2.12 0.94
C LEU A 62 -10.49 1.54 -0.27
N VAL A 63 -9.24 1.97 -0.52
CA VAL A 63 -8.41 1.38 -1.58
C VAL A 63 -8.06 -0.07 -1.25
N LEU A 64 -7.83 -0.36 0.03
CA LEU A 64 -7.63 -1.74 0.48
C LEU A 64 -8.88 -2.59 0.21
N ILE A 65 -10.08 -2.13 0.59
CA ILE A 65 -11.35 -2.81 0.28
C ILE A 65 -11.49 -3.03 -1.22
N TRP A 66 -11.17 -2.03 -2.04
CA TRP A 66 -11.22 -2.15 -3.49
C TRP A 66 -10.28 -3.24 -4.03
N ALA A 67 -9.12 -3.47 -3.39
CA ALA A 67 -8.23 -4.59 -3.72
C ALA A 67 -8.87 -5.98 -3.51
N TYR A 68 -9.90 -6.08 -2.67
CA TYR A 68 -10.67 -7.30 -2.40
C TYR A 68 -11.96 -7.41 -3.23
N VAL A 69 -12.40 -6.34 -3.87
CA VAL A 69 -13.58 -6.38 -4.74
C VAL A 69 -13.22 -7.14 -6.00
N ASP A 70 -13.85 -8.30 -6.20
CA ASP A 70 -13.68 -9.08 -7.41
C ASP A 70 -14.46 -8.42 -8.56
N VAL A 71 -13.76 -8.06 -9.64
CA VAL A 71 -14.41 -7.58 -10.86
C VAL A 71 -14.85 -8.81 -11.65
N PRO A 72 -16.15 -8.92 -12.05
CA PRO A 72 -16.63 -10.02 -12.85
C PRO A 72 -15.78 -10.17 -14.12
N ARG A 73 -15.18 -11.35 -14.33
CA ARG A 73 -14.52 -11.65 -15.60
C ARG A 73 -15.62 -11.82 -16.66
N PRO A 74 -15.46 -11.23 -17.87
CA PRO A 74 -16.39 -11.49 -18.97
C PRO A 74 -16.53 -13.00 -19.17
N SER A 75 -17.76 -13.49 -19.19
CA SER A 75 -18.05 -14.89 -19.47
C SER A 75 -17.52 -15.24 -20.86
N LYS A 76 -16.78 -16.34 -20.98
CA LYS A 76 -16.28 -16.85 -22.27
C LYS A 76 -17.38 -17.10 -23.32
N SER A 77 -18.66 -17.07 -22.94
CA SER A 77 -19.80 -17.27 -23.85
C SER A 77 -20.00 -16.13 -24.86
N GLU A 78 -19.49 -14.92 -24.59
CA GLU A 78 -19.76 -13.75 -25.43
C GLU A 78 -18.78 -13.57 -26.61
N VAL A 79 -17.64 -14.27 -26.59
CA VAL A 79 -16.61 -14.20 -27.64
C VAL A 79 -16.86 -15.24 -28.75
N ALA A 80 -17.80 -16.16 -28.55
CA ALA A 80 -18.09 -17.28 -29.46
C ALA A 80 -19.44 -17.16 -30.19
N SER A 81 -20.12 -16.01 -30.10
CA SER A 81 -21.41 -15.74 -30.77
C SER A 81 -21.26 -14.73 -31.89
#